data_AF-A0A935IUZ6-F1
#
_entry.id   AF-A0A935IUZ6-F1
#
_cell.length_a   1.000
_cell.length_b   1.000
_cell.length_c   1.000
_cell.angle_alpha   90.00
_cell.angle_beta   90.00
_cell.angle_gamma   90.00
#
_symmetry.space_group_name_H-M   'P 1'
#
loop_
_entity.id
_entity.type
_entity.pdbx_description
1 polymer ?
#
loop_
_entity_poly.entity_id
_entity_poly.type
_entity_poly.pdbx_seq_one_letter_code
_entity_poly.pdbx_strand_id
1 'polypeptide(L)'
;MADLGLNIVLRKKTANNHIARQIFLHEYNAEQLKWIIRAFRLKKDISYSEAYIEDATFTNLREEIHPKKAIQDKRVAELLQQAYYQTFSDKMGFVPNLSVLDLIFNEGVKGNRYLMV
;
A
#
# COMPACT_ATOMS: atom_id res chain seq x y z
N MET A 1 -32.47 -36.03 16.32
CA MET A 1 -33.06 -34.68 16.20
C MET A 1 -31.93 -33.72 15.84
N ALA A 2 -32.03 -33.22 14.61
CA ALA A 2 -31.33 -32.13 13.92
C ALA A 2 -29.99 -31.54 14.44
N ASP A 3 -29.03 -31.61 13.54
CA ASP A 3 -27.93 -30.67 13.28
C ASP A 3 -28.42 -29.23 13.01
N LEU A 4 -27.61 -28.23 13.41
CA LEU A 4 -27.59 -26.81 13.01
C LEU A 4 -26.45 -26.14 13.83
N GLY A 5 -25.23 -25.90 13.36
CA GLY A 5 -24.72 -25.78 12.00
C GLY A 5 -24.16 -24.39 11.81
N LEU A 6 -22.84 -24.19 12.06
CA LEU A 6 -21.95 -23.35 11.23
C LEU A 6 -20.48 -23.47 11.70
N ASN A 7 -19.87 -24.63 11.48
CA ASN A 7 -18.40 -24.68 11.37
C ASN A 7 -18.03 -24.10 10.00
N ILE A 8 -17.48 -22.89 9.96
CA ILE A 8 -16.86 -22.38 8.74
C ILE A 8 -15.57 -23.16 8.53
N VAL A 9 -15.69 -24.29 7.85
CA VAL A 9 -14.57 -25.07 7.33
C VAL A 9 -13.97 -24.30 6.17
N LEU A 10 -13.02 -23.41 6.44
CA LEU A 10 -12.13 -22.93 5.39
C LEU A 10 -11.20 -24.07 5.00
N ARG A 11 -11.49 -24.66 3.85
CA ARG A 11 -10.70 -25.69 3.19
C ARG A 11 -9.27 -25.14 3.00
N LYS A 12 -8.30 -25.58 3.81
CA LYS A 12 -6.87 -25.48 3.45
C LYS A 12 -6.66 -26.37 2.24
N LYS A 13 -6.88 -25.83 1.04
CA LYS A 13 -6.44 -26.50 -0.18
C LYS A 13 -4.93 -26.31 -0.23
N THR A 14 -4.21 -27.34 0.21
CA THR A 14 -2.80 -27.52 -0.09
C THR A 14 -2.63 -27.39 -1.61
N ALA A 15 -2.10 -26.27 -2.06
CA ALA A 15 -1.64 -26.10 -3.42
C ALA A 15 -0.12 -26.00 -3.34
N ASN A 16 0.55 -27.09 -3.73
CA ASN A 16 1.95 -27.07 -4.06
C ASN A 16 2.22 -25.96 -5.08
N ASN A 17 3.23 -25.16 -4.77
CA ASN A 17 4.01 -24.18 -5.55
C ASN A 17 3.45 -23.63 -6.89
N HIS A 18 3.53 -22.30 -7.00
CA HIS A 18 3.32 -21.40 -8.16
C HIS A 18 1.94 -20.71 -8.27
N ILE A 19 1.91 -19.49 -7.70
CA ILE A 19 0.93 -18.40 -7.90
C ILE A 19 -0.51 -18.78 -7.54
N ALA A 20 -0.84 -18.68 -6.24
CA ALA A 20 -2.23 -18.68 -5.80
C ALA A 20 -2.97 -17.51 -6.46
N ARG A 21 -3.94 -17.81 -7.32
CA ARG A 21 -4.80 -16.81 -7.95
C ARG A 21 -5.60 -16.10 -6.85
N GLN A 22 -5.36 -14.82 -6.69
CA GLN A 22 -6.15 -14.00 -5.78
C GLN A 22 -7.55 -13.85 -6.35
N ILE A 23 -8.56 -14.20 -5.57
CA ILE A 23 -9.95 -14.20 -6.03
C ILE A 23 -10.53 -12.78 -5.91
N PHE A 24 -10.08 -12.02 -4.91
CA PHE A 24 -10.58 -10.67 -4.65
C PHE A 24 -9.53 -9.59 -4.87
N LEU A 25 -9.96 -8.45 -5.42
CA LEU A 25 -9.10 -7.29 -5.70
C LEU A 25 -8.46 -6.72 -4.43
N HIS A 26 -9.18 -6.70 -3.31
CA HIS A 26 -8.68 -6.12 -2.05
C HIS A 26 -7.53 -6.96 -1.46
N GLU A 27 -7.60 -8.29 -1.57
CA GLU A 27 -6.49 -9.18 -1.21
C GLU A 27 -5.27 -8.88 -2.08
N TYR A 28 -5.50 -8.71 -3.38
CA TYR A 28 -4.42 -8.45 -4.34
C TYR A 28 -3.73 -7.12 -4.08
N ASN A 29 -4.51 -6.09 -3.75
CA ASN A 29 -3.98 -4.79 -3.37
C ASN A 29 -3.23 -4.87 -2.03
N ALA A 30 -3.71 -5.65 -1.06
CA ALA A 30 -3.04 -5.83 0.22
C ALA A 30 -1.70 -6.58 0.08
N GLU A 31 -1.61 -7.60 -0.78
CA GLU A 31 -0.36 -8.31 -1.04
C GLU A 31 0.67 -7.44 -1.77
N GLN A 32 0.22 -6.58 -2.71
CA GLN A 32 1.09 -5.58 -3.32
C GLN A 32 1.63 -4.60 -2.27
N LEU A 33 0.77 -4.09 -1.37
CA LEU A 33 1.20 -3.20 -0.30
C LEU A 33 2.21 -3.87 0.65
N LYS A 34 1.95 -5.12 1.06
CA LYS A 34 2.90 -5.92 1.87
C LYS A 34 4.21 -6.14 1.15
N TRP A 35 4.19 -6.33 -0.17
CA TRP A 35 5.40 -6.43 -0.96
C TRP A 35 6.18 -5.12 -0.97
N ILE A 36 5.53 -3.97 -1.18
CA ILE A 36 6.17 -2.64 -1.14
C ILE A 36 6.83 -2.39 0.23
N ILE A 37 6.12 -2.67 1.33
CA ILE A 37 6.65 -2.53 2.70
C ILE A 37 7.92 -3.37 2.89
N ARG A 38 7.91 -4.63 2.41
CA ARG A 38 9.07 -5.52 2.45
C ARG A 38 10.22 -5.02 1.57
N ALA A 39 9.93 -4.53 0.36
CA ALA A 39 10.93 -4.02 -0.59
C ALA A 39 11.73 -2.86 0.01
N PHE A 40 11.06 -1.97 0.74
CA PHE A 40 11.70 -0.86 1.46
C PHE A 40 12.20 -1.20 2.87
N ARG A 41 12.00 -2.44 3.33
CA ARG A 41 12.33 -2.89 4.69
C ARG A 41 11.67 -2.03 5.79
N LEU A 42 10.45 -1.58 5.54
CA LEU A 42 9.65 -0.81 6.49
C LEU A 42 9.11 -1.73 7.59
N LYS A 43 9.18 -1.28 8.84
CA LYS A 43 8.56 -1.95 10.00
C LYS A 43 7.18 -1.35 10.22
N LYS A 44 6.20 -1.81 9.45
CA LYS A 44 4.80 -1.35 9.53
C LYS A 44 3.87 -2.56 9.59
N ASP A 45 2.99 -2.58 10.58
CA ASP A 45 1.98 -3.61 10.74
C ASP A 45 0.71 -3.23 9.97
N ILE A 46 0.13 -4.20 9.27
CA ILE A 46 -1.15 -4.06 8.57
C ILE A 46 -2.17 -4.93 9.30
N SER A 47 -3.24 -4.30 9.78
CA SER A 47 -4.39 -4.97 10.39
C SER A 47 -5.68 -4.55 9.71
N TYR A 48 -6.67 -5.45 9.72
CA TYR A 48 -8.02 -5.14 9.27
C TYR A 48 -8.89 -4.79 10.49
N SER A 49 -9.77 -3.81 10.34
CA SER A 49 -10.82 -3.56 11.31
C SER A 49 -12.02 -4.48 11.04
N GLU A 50 -12.72 -4.87 12.10
CA GLU A 50 -13.95 -5.69 11.97
C GLU A 50 -15.12 -4.89 11.39
N ALA A 51 -15.09 -3.57 11.53
CA ALA A 51 -16.08 -2.64 11.02
C ALA A 51 -15.41 -1.38 10.43
N TYR A 52 -16.19 -0.60 9.67
CA TYR A 52 -15.76 0.71 9.20
C TYR A 52 -15.62 1.67 10.39
N ILE A 53 -14.45 2.32 10.49
CA ILE A 53 -14.17 3.33 11.51
C ILE A 53 -14.29 4.70 10.85
N GLU A 54 -15.25 5.52 11.27
CA GLU A 54 -15.45 6.87 10.76
C GLU A 54 -14.52 7.87 11.46
N ASP A 55 -14.64 7.96 12.78
CA ASP A 55 -13.79 8.80 13.64
C ASP A 55 -12.56 8.03 14.11
N ALA A 56 -11.57 7.96 13.22
CA ALA A 56 -10.28 7.39 13.56
C ALA A 56 -9.53 8.30 14.55
N THR A 57 -9.07 7.74 15.67
CA THR A 57 -8.11 8.38 16.58
C THR A 57 -6.70 8.50 15.98
N PHE A 58 -6.52 7.98 14.76
CA PHE A 58 -5.28 7.96 13.99
C PHE A 58 -5.44 8.77 12.71
N THR A 59 -4.32 9.10 12.06
CA THR A 59 -4.32 9.84 10.79
C THR A 59 -5.07 9.06 9.70
N ASN A 60 -6.23 9.59 9.29
CA ASN A 60 -7.04 9.03 8.22
C ASN A 60 -6.73 9.76 6.90
N LEU A 61 -6.02 9.09 5.99
CA LEU A 61 -5.62 9.65 4.69
C LEU A 61 -6.58 9.28 3.54
N ARG A 62 -7.72 8.61 3.82
CA ARG A 62 -8.63 8.10 2.77
C ARG A 62 -9.23 9.22 1.91
N GLU A 63 -9.60 10.34 2.53
CA GLU A 63 -10.14 11.51 1.83
C GLU A 63 -9.04 12.40 1.23
N GLU A 64 -7.83 12.26 1.74
CA GLU A 64 -6.68 13.08 1.38
C GLU A 64 -5.97 12.56 0.12
N ILE A 65 -5.67 11.26 0.08
CA ILE A 65 -5.02 10.59 -1.07
C ILE A 65 -6.12 10.00 -1.97
N HIS A 66 -6.74 10.85 -2.78
CA HIS A 66 -7.85 10.46 -3.65
C HIS A 66 -7.61 10.85 -5.12
N PRO A 67 -7.82 9.93 -6.09
CA PRO A 67 -7.44 10.15 -7.50
C PRO A 67 -8.19 11.30 -8.19
N LYS A 68 -9.33 11.72 -7.64
CA LYS A 68 -10.18 12.79 -8.19
C LYS A 68 -10.21 14.07 -7.34
N LYS A 69 -9.52 14.11 -6.21
CA LYS A 69 -9.51 15.28 -5.32
C LYS A 69 -8.10 15.83 -5.24
N ALA A 70 -7.98 17.14 -5.15
CA ALA A 70 -6.70 17.77 -4.85
C ALA A 70 -6.35 17.53 -3.38
N ILE A 71 -5.06 17.32 -3.13
CA ILE A 71 -4.48 17.16 -1.79
C ILE A 71 -4.57 18.50 -1.07
N GLN A 72 -5.18 18.52 0.11
CA GLN A 72 -5.41 19.67 0.97
C GLN A 72 -4.42 19.72 2.15
N ASP A 73 -4.03 18.57 2.70
CA ASP A 73 -3.04 18.49 3.77
C ASP A 73 -1.65 18.84 3.21
N LYS A 74 -1.13 19.98 3.67
CA LYS A 74 0.17 20.50 3.23
C LYS A 74 1.30 19.52 3.47
N ARG A 75 1.27 18.72 4.55
CA ARG A 75 2.31 17.74 4.86
C ARG A 75 2.32 16.62 3.83
N VAL A 76 1.14 16.19 3.40
CA VAL A 76 1.00 15.17 2.35
C VAL A 76 1.43 15.74 1.00
N ALA A 77 1.05 17.00 0.71
CA ALA A 77 1.49 17.67 -0.51
C ALA A 77 3.02 17.83 -0.58
N GLU A 78 3.65 18.27 0.51
CA GLU A 78 5.11 18.40 0.63
C GLU A 78 5.81 17.05 0.46
N LEU A 79 5.30 15.99 1.09
CA LEU A 79 5.82 14.63 0.95
C LEU A 79 5.85 14.18 -0.52
N LEU A 80 4.77 14.40 -1.26
CA LEU A 80 4.64 13.96 -2.66
C LEU A 80 5.44 14.81 -3.65
N GLN A 81 5.86 16.01 -3.23
CA GLN A 81 6.73 16.91 -3.99
C GLN A 81 8.22 16.70 -3.69
N GLN A 82 8.57 15.84 -2.72
CA GLN A 82 9.96 15.64 -2.32
C GLN A 82 10.78 15.03 -3.47
N ALA A 83 11.83 15.75 -3.87
CA ALA A 83 12.71 15.34 -4.95
C ALA A 83 13.58 14.15 -4.56
N TYR A 84 13.70 13.18 -5.47
CA TYR A 84 14.58 12.01 -5.37
C TYR A 84 15.32 11.80 -6.70
N TYR A 85 16.34 10.95 -6.72
CA TYR A 85 17.08 10.67 -7.94
C TYR A 85 16.15 10.00 -8.97
N GLN A 86 16.12 10.48 -10.21
CA GLN A 86 15.38 9.86 -11.31
C GLN A 86 16.33 9.67 -12.50
N THR A 87 16.43 8.45 -13.03
CA THR A 87 17.41 8.09 -14.07
C THR A 87 17.33 8.98 -15.34
N PHE A 88 16.16 9.56 -15.62
CA PHE A 88 15.93 10.42 -16.78
C PHE A 88 15.71 11.90 -16.42
N SER A 89 16.01 12.33 -15.18
CA SER A 89 15.80 13.71 -14.75
C SER A 89 16.57 14.73 -15.58
N ASP A 90 17.76 14.36 -16.07
CA ASP A 90 18.60 15.27 -16.86
C ASP A 90 17.97 15.64 -18.21
N LYS A 91 17.05 14.81 -18.72
CA LYS A 91 16.37 15.02 -20.00
C LYS A 91 14.96 15.60 -19.83
N MET A 92 14.22 15.11 -18.83
CA MET A 92 12.79 15.41 -18.67
C MET A 92 12.49 16.33 -17.48
N GLY A 93 13.51 16.68 -16.69
CA GLY A 93 13.32 17.29 -15.39
C GLY A 93 12.82 16.28 -14.35
N PHE A 94 12.71 16.74 -13.11
CA PHE A 94 12.11 15.95 -12.03
C PHE A 94 10.58 15.92 -12.14
N VAL A 95 9.98 14.74 -12.01
CA VAL A 95 8.53 14.57 -11.98
C VAL A 95 8.10 14.08 -10.58
N PRO A 96 7.36 14.90 -9.80
CA PRO A 96 6.88 14.53 -8.47
C PRO A 96 5.69 13.56 -8.53
N ASN A 97 5.30 13.00 -7.38
CA ASN A 97 4.09 12.19 -7.20
C ASN A 97 3.94 11.03 -8.21
N LEU A 98 5.06 10.41 -8.57
CA LEU A 98 5.10 9.20 -9.38
C LEU A 98 4.73 7.96 -8.55
N SER A 99 4.60 6.81 -9.23
CA SER A 99 4.31 5.55 -8.55
C SER A 99 5.40 5.22 -7.55
N VAL A 100 5.02 4.56 -6.46
CA VAL A 100 5.97 4.00 -5.51
C VAL A 100 6.95 3.01 -6.17
N LEU A 101 6.56 2.38 -7.29
CA LEU A 101 7.45 1.55 -8.08
C LEU A 101 8.58 2.36 -8.73
N ASP A 102 8.30 3.57 -9.21
CA ASP A 102 9.33 4.46 -9.76
C ASP A 102 10.37 4.80 -8.69
N LEU A 103 9.91 5.07 -7.46
CA LEU A 103 10.80 5.29 -6.32
C LEU A 103 11.66 4.05 -6.02
N ILE A 104 11.06 2.84 -6.02
CA ILE A 104 11.82 1.59 -5.82
C ILE A 104 12.90 1.41 -6.88
N PHE A 105 12.59 1.64 -8.16
CA PHE A 105 13.56 1.39 -9.22
C PHE A 105 14.68 2.43 -9.27
N ASN A 106 14.42 3.67 -8.86
CA ASN A 106 15.46 4.69 -8.84
C ASN A 106 16.30 4.71 -7.55
N GLU A 107 15.68 4.50 -6.37
CA GLU A 107 16.35 4.63 -5.07
C GLU A 107 16.58 3.29 -4.35
N GLY A 108 15.94 2.22 -4.80
CA GLY A 108 15.97 0.92 -4.14
C GLY A 108 15.50 1.02 -2.68
N VAL A 109 16.20 0.33 -1.77
CA VAL A 109 15.87 0.35 -0.33
C VAL A 109 16.00 1.75 0.27
N LYS A 110 16.85 2.63 -0.27
CA LYS A 110 17.03 4.01 0.24
C LYS A 110 15.78 4.87 0.07
N GLY A 111 14.86 4.46 -0.82
CA GLY A 111 13.57 5.11 -1.01
C GLY A 111 12.71 5.14 0.25
N ASN A 112 13.00 4.30 1.25
CA ASN A 112 12.30 4.32 2.53
C ASN A 112 12.38 5.67 3.27
N ARG A 113 13.43 6.47 3.04
CA ARG A 113 13.62 7.79 3.65
C ARG A 113 12.57 8.81 3.21
N TYR A 114 11.98 8.61 2.04
CA TYR A 114 10.91 9.45 1.50
C TYR A 114 9.52 9.01 1.98
N LEU A 115 9.42 7.86 2.65
CA LEU A 115 8.16 7.30 3.17
C LEU A 115 8.09 7.32 4.70
N MET A 116 9.17 7.73 5.35
CA MET A 116 9.30 7.82 6.80
C MET A 116 9.28 9.29 7.22
N VAL A 117 8.07 9.86 7.26
CA VAL A 117 7.77 11.18 7.84
C VAL A 117 6.72 11.00 8.92
#